data_AF-A0A0F9SW45-F1
#
_entry.id   AF-A0A0F9SW45-F1
#
_cell.length_a   1.000
_cell.length_b   1.000
_cell.length_c   1.000
_cell.angle_alpha   90.00
_cell.angle_beta   90.00
_cell.angle_gamma   90.00
#
_symmetry.space_group_name_H-M   'P 1'
#
loop_
_entity.id
_entity.type
_entity.pdbx_description
1 polymer ?
#
loop_
_entity_poly.entity_id
_entity_poly.type
_entity_poly.pdbx_seq_one_letter_code
_entity_poly.pdbx_strand_id
1 'polypeptide(L)'
;MRKLVCLLLIFAVFLAGCAGRESNPIPSYLPGDENRSCTALRAEIAQLQADMQRMLPKTDKGLSNALWATAGVFTLGIGFFFMDFKEAERIEFDAMRQRHNRLLVYAAERKCDFGEIKMERIPSVEERKDATK
;
A
#
# COMPACT_ATOMS: atom_id res chain seq x y z
N MET A 1 -11.98 9.80 -47.56
CA MET A 1 -13.04 10.14 -46.59
C MET A 1 -13.49 8.92 -45.78
N ARG A 2 -14.28 7.98 -46.32
CA ARG A 2 -14.79 6.80 -45.56
C ARG A 2 -13.72 5.95 -44.84
N LYS A 3 -12.58 5.66 -45.49
CA LYS A 3 -11.49 4.86 -44.89
C LYS A 3 -10.79 5.55 -43.72
N LEU A 4 -10.68 6.88 -43.76
CA LEU A 4 -10.10 7.70 -42.68
C LEU A 4 -11.02 7.74 -41.45
N VAL A 5 -12.34 7.83 -41.68
CA VAL A 5 -13.34 7.82 -40.59
C VAL A 5 -13.34 6.47 -39.87
N CYS A 6 -13.27 5.35 -40.60
CA CYS A 6 -13.19 4.03 -39.97
C CYS A 6 -11.91 3.85 -39.14
N LEU A 7 -10.77 4.38 -39.63
CA LEU A 7 -9.48 4.24 -38.94
C LEU A 7 -9.44 5.07 -37.65
N LEU A 8 -10.05 6.26 -37.65
CA LEU A 8 -10.23 7.10 -36.46
C LEU A 8 -11.13 6.44 -35.40
N LEU A 9 -12.22 5.80 -35.84
CA LEU A 9 -13.14 5.08 -34.96
C LEU A 9 -12.46 3.88 -34.27
N ILE A 10 -11.67 3.11 -35.01
CA ILE A 10 -10.93 1.97 -34.46
C ILE A 10 -9.89 2.46 -33.43
N PHE A 11 -9.17 3.55 -33.71
CA PHE A 11 -8.17 4.10 -32.79
C PHE A 11 -8.82 4.62 -31.50
N ALA A 12 -9.98 5.29 -31.59
CA ALA A 12 -10.72 5.78 -30.44
C ALA A 12 -11.20 4.66 -29.51
N VAL A 13 -11.64 3.52 -30.06
CA VAL A 13 -12.04 2.34 -29.26
C VAL A 13 -10.85 1.72 -28.54
N PHE A 14 -9.67 1.69 -29.16
CA PHE A 14 -8.43 1.19 -28.52
C PHE A 14 -7.97 2.08 -27.36
N LEU A 15 -8.10 3.40 -27.48
CA LEU A 15 -7.77 4.35 -26.42
C LEU A 15 -8.71 4.28 -25.21
N ALA A 16 -9.97 3.87 -25.41
CA ALA A 16 -10.95 3.75 -24.33
C ALA A 16 -10.78 2.47 -23.48
N GLY A 17 -10.00 1.48 -23.93
CA GLY A 17 -9.89 0.16 -23.29
C GLY A 17 -8.90 0.04 -22.13
N CYS A 18 -8.13 1.08 -21.80
CA CYS A 18 -7.09 1.05 -20.76
C CYS A 18 -7.35 1.99 -19.58
N ALA A 19 -8.61 2.36 -19.33
CA ALA A 19 -8.99 2.99 -18.06
C ALA A 19 -8.77 1.96 -16.94
N GLY A 20 -7.90 2.28 -15.98
CA GLY A 20 -7.32 1.35 -15.01
C GLY A 20 -8.32 0.48 -14.23
N ARG A 21 -7.80 -0.58 -13.59
CA ARG A 21 -8.59 -1.51 -12.78
C ARG A 21 -9.28 -0.77 -11.63
N GLU A 22 -10.49 -1.18 -11.29
CA GLU A 22 -11.19 -0.77 -10.07
C GLU A 22 -10.45 -1.28 -8.82
N SER A 23 -10.30 -0.43 -7.82
CA SER A 23 -9.66 -0.80 -6.55
C SER A 23 -10.48 -1.80 -5.76
N ASN A 24 -9.83 -2.75 -5.10
CA ASN A 24 -10.44 -3.67 -4.15
C ASN A 24 -9.83 -3.48 -2.74
N PRO A 25 -10.20 -2.40 -2.03
CA PRO A 25 -9.62 -2.08 -0.72
C PRO A 25 -10.04 -3.08 0.36
N ILE A 26 -9.09 -3.42 1.23
CA ILE A 26 -9.36 -4.24 2.42
C ILE A 26 -10.03 -3.35 3.48
N PRO A 27 -11.14 -3.80 4.11
CA PRO A 27 -11.75 -3.03 5.19
C PRO A 27 -10.79 -2.90 6.39
N SER A 28 -10.70 -1.70 6.96
CA SER A 28 -9.81 -1.43 8.10
C SER A 28 -10.22 -2.18 9.38
N TYR A 29 -11.52 -2.49 9.53
CA TYR A 29 -12.11 -3.25 10.62
C TYR A 29 -12.97 -4.39 10.09
N LEU A 30 -12.82 -5.58 10.68
CA LEU A 30 -13.69 -6.72 10.49
C LEU A 30 -14.36 -7.09 11.82
N PRO A 31 -15.65 -7.46 11.80
CA PRO A 31 -16.32 -7.99 12.99
C PRO A 31 -15.55 -9.19 13.56
N GLY A 32 -15.26 -9.15 14.87
CA GLY A 32 -14.54 -10.21 15.57
C GLY A 32 -13.02 -10.02 15.66
N ASP A 33 -12.46 -8.97 15.09
CA ASP A 33 -11.03 -8.63 15.26
C ASP A 33 -10.61 -8.45 16.71
N GLU A 34 -11.52 -7.88 17.50
CA GLU A 34 -11.36 -7.67 18.94
C GLU A 34 -11.11 -8.97 19.70
N ASN A 35 -11.52 -10.11 19.15
CA ASN A 35 -11.40 -11.44 19.76
C ASN A 35 -10.27 -12.31 19.18
N ARG A 36 -9.51 -11.82 18.19
CA ARG A 36 -8.44 -12.60 17.53
C ARG A 36 -7.29 -12.93 18.47
N SER A 37 -6.73 -14.14 18.36
CA SER A 37 -5.54 -14.54 19.12
C SER A 37 -4.31 -13.72 18.70
N CYS A 38 -3.34 -13.57 19.61
CA CYS A 38 -2.06 -12.92 19.28
C CYS A 38 -1.33 -13.58 18.10
N THR A 39 -1.47 -14.89 17.93
CA THR A 39 -0.88 -15.61 16.79
C THR A 39 -1.55 -15.24 15.47
N ALA A 40 -2.89 -15.12 15.47
CA ALA A 40 -3.64 -14.68 14.30
C ALA A 40 -3.33 -13.21 13.94
N LEU A 41 -3.26 -12.33 14.94
CA LEU A 41 -2.89 -10.93 14.75
C LEU A 41 -1.48 -10.80 14.15
N ARG A 42 -0.50 -11.54 14.67
CA ARG A 42 0.87 -11.58 14.12
C ARG A 42 0.91 -12.04 12.66
N ALA A 43 0.21 -13.14 12.37
CA ALA A 43 0.19 -13.70 11.03
C ALA A 43 -0.41 -12.70 10.01
N GLU A 44 -1.51 -12.04 10.38
CA GLU A 44 -2.13 -11.04 9.52
C GLU A 44 -1.27 -9.79 9.34
N ILE A 45 -0.66 -9.28 10.43
CA ILE A 45 0.28 -8.16 10.35
C ILE A 45 1.44 -8.51 9.41
N ALA A 46 2.08 -9.67 9.59
CA ALA A 46 3.18 -10.10 8.75
C ALA A 46 2.77 -10.26 7.27
N GLN A 47 1.56 -10.78 7.02
CA GLN A 47 1.02 -10.91 5.68
C GLN A 47 0.78 -9.55 5.02
N LEU A 48 0.14 -8.62 5.73
CA LEU A 48 -0.08 -7.25 5.25
C LEU A 48 1.23 -6.53 4.94
N GLN A 49 2.24 -6.71 5.81
CA GLN A 49 3.58 -6.19 5.58
C GLN A 49 4.15 -6.75 4.28
N ALA A 50 4.16 -8.08 4.10
CA ALA A 50 4.63 -8.74 2.90
C ALA A 50 3.92 -8.25 1.62
N ASP A 51 2.59 -8.07 1.68
CA ASP A 51 1.79 -7.59 0.55
C ASP A 51 2.10 -6.13 0.20
N MET A 52 2.27 -5.26 1.20
CA MET A 52 2.76 -3.89 1.00
C MET A 52 4.17 -3.88 0.39
N GLN A 53 5.08 -4.80 0.78
CA GLN A 53 6.41 -4.86 0.16
C GLN A 53 6.36 -5.32 -1.30
N ARG A 54 5.39 -6.15 -1.68
CA ARG A 54 5.20 -6.59 -3.07
C ARG A 54 4.74 -5.46 -3.99
N MET A 55 3.96 -4.52 -3.46
CA MET A 55 3.53 -3.33 -4.19
C MET A 55 4.69 -2.34 -4.40
N LEU A 56 5.65 -2.33 -3.48
CA LEU A 56 6.83 -1.47 -3.61
C LEU A 56 7.84 -2.10 -4.59
N PRO A 57 8.48 -1.29 -5.46
CA PRO A 57 9.50 -1.80 -6.38
C PRO A 57 10.64 -2.45 -5.59
N LYS A 58 10.97 -3.70 -5.97
CA LYS A 58 12.06 -4.48 -5.40
C LYS A 58 13.38 -3.77 -5.68
N THR A 59 13.91 -3.08 -4.68
CA THR A 59 15.26 -2.50 -4.74
C THR A 59 16.26 -3.53 -4.21
N ASP A 60 17.29 -3.81 -5.00
CA ASP A 60 18.17 -4.98 -4.88
C ASP A 60 19.13 -4.99 -3.67
N LYS A 61 18.99 -4.08 -2.71
CA LYS A 61 19.94 -3.98 -1.60
C LYS A 61 19.22 -3.72 -0.27
N GLY A 62 19.14 -4.76 0.55
CA GLY A 62 19.03 -4.66 2.01
C GLY A 62 17.86 -3.85 2.56
N LEU A 63 16.77 -3.72 1.81
CA LEU A 63 15.68 -2.80 2.13
C LEU A 63 14.61 -3.39 3.05
N SER A 64 14.74 -4.61 3.59
CA SER A 64 13.74 -5.11 4.55
C SER A 64 13.64 -4.23 5.81
N ASN A 65 14.76 -3.61 6.22
CA ASN A 65 14.82 -2.67 7.34
C ASN A 65 14.63 -1.20 6.92
N ALA A 66 14.86 -0.89 5.64
CA ALA A 66 14.67 0.46 5.10
C ALA A 66 13.27 0.67 4.51
N LEU A 67 12.49 -0.37 4.21
CA LEU A 67 11.12 -0.24 3.72
C LEU A 67 10.20 0.54 4.69
N TRP A 68 10.47 0.41 5.99
CA TRP A 68 9.80 1.16 7.05
C TRP A 68 10.51 2.47 7.41
N ALA A 69 11.84 2.52 7.30
CA ALA A 69 12.62 3.73 7.59
C ALA A 69 12.55 4.78 6.47
N THR A 70 12.20 4.39 5.23
CA THR A 70 12.23 5.26 4.05
C THR A 70 10.91 5.30 3.26
N ALA A 71 9.79 4.84 3.85
CA ALA A 71 8.47 5.30 3.39
C ALA A 71 8.37 6.85 3.39
N GLY A 72 9.35 7.56 3.98
CA GLY A 72 9.68 8.94 3.64
C GLY A 72 11.14 9.35 3.91
N VAL A 73 12.17 8.66 3.38
CA VAL A 73 13.51 9.28 3.26
C VAL A 73 13.99 9.26 1.81
N PHE A 74 13.54 10.32 1.14
CA PHE A 74 14.28 11.15 0.21
C PHE A 74 15.76 11.38 0.64
N THR A 75 16.66 10.40 0.52
CA THR A 75 18.09 10.73 0.69
C THR A 75 18.73 11.21 -0.61
N LEU A 76 18.24 10.83 -1.80
CA LEU A 76 18.97 11.08 -3.06
C LEU A 76 18.06 11.32 -4.27
N GLY A 77 17.17 12.33 -4.23
CA GLY A 77 16.62 13.00 -5.43
C GLY A 77 15.83 12.19 -6.47
N ILE A 78 15.63 10.88 -6.29
CA ILE A 78 14.97 9.96 -7.25
C ILE A 78 13.52 9.65 -6.81
N GLY A 79 12.99 10.36 -5.82
CA GLY A 79 11.67 10.14 -5.21
C GLY A 79 10.46 10.37 -6.14
N PHE A 80 10.67 10.80 -7.38
CA PHE A 80 9.59 11.02 -8.36
C PHE A 80 9.04 9.71 -8.95
N PHE A 81 9.77 8.60 -8.86
CA PHE A 81 9.36 7.32 -9.46
C PHE A 81 8.38 6.49 -8.61
N PHE A 82 8.12 6.91 -7.37
CA PHE A 82 7.14 6.27 -6.47
C PHE A 82 5.75 6.93 -6.50
N MET A 83 5.50 7.84 -7.46
CA MET A 83 4.18 8.44 -7.71
C MET A 83 3.35 7.72 -8.78
N ASP A 84 3.88 6.69 -9.45
CA ASP A 84 3.16 5.95 -10.49
C ASP A 84 2.32 4.79 -9.96
N PHE A 85 2.01 4.74 -8.66
CA PHE A 85 0.89 3.92 -8.23
C PHE A 85 -0.35 4.40 -8.97
N LYS A 86 -0.99 3.49 -9.71
CA LYS A 86 -2.31 3.78 -10.28
C LYS A 86 -3.24 4.14 -9.13
N GLU A 87 -4.24 4.99 -9.38
CA GLU A 87 -5.16 5.45 -8.33
C GLU A 87 -5.73 4.29 -7.50
N ALA A 88 -6.01 3.16 -8.16
CA ALA A 88 -6.47 1.96 -7.49
C ALA A 88 -5.45 1.33 -6.52
N GLU A 89 -4.17 1.28 -6.90
CA GLU A 89 -3.09 0.76 -6.06
C GLU A 89 -2.83 1.68 -4.86
N ARG A 90 -2.98 3.00 -5.04
CA ARG A 90 -2.89 3.97 -3.94
C ARG A 90 -3.96 3.73 -2.88
N ILE A 91 -5.20 3.52 -3.32
CA ILE A 91 -6.34 3.24 -2.44
C ILE A 91 -6.14 1.90 -1.72
N GLU A 92 -5.68 0.87 -2.43
CA GLU A 92 -5.39 -0.45 -1.84
C GLU A 92 -4.26 -0.40 -0.81
N PHE A 93 -3.18 0.32 -1.12
CA PHE A 93 -2.06 0.51 -0.20
C PHE A 93 -2.47 1.27 1.06
N ASP A 94 -3.24 2.36 0.93
CA ASP A 94 -3.72 3.10 2.11
C ASP A 94 -4.71 2.26 2.93
N ALA A 95 -5.56 1.45 2.29
CA ALA A 95 -6.44 0.52 2.99
C ALA A 95 -5.65 -0.53 3.80
N MET A 96 -4.60 -1.13 3.21
CA MET A 96 -3.69 -2.05 3.90
C MET A 96 -2.97 -1.38 5.08
N ARG A 97 -2.54 -0.14 4.89
CA ARG A 97 -1.89 0.68 5.92
C ARG A 97 -2.82 0.91 7.11
N GLN A 98 -4.06 1.32 6.84
CA GLN A 98 -5.05 1.57 7.87
C GLN A 98 -5.38 0.29 8.64
N ARG A 99 -5.58 -0.83 7.92
CA ARG A 99 -5.80 -2.16 8.50
C ARG A 99 -4.64 -2.57 9.41
N HIS A 100 -3.40 -2.47 8.92
CA HIS A 100 -2.20 -2.76 9.70
C HIS A 100 -2.15 -1.94 10.99
N ASN A 101 -2.30 -0.61 10.89
CA ASN A 101 -2.27 0.28 12.05
C ASN A 101 -3.38 -0.05 13.06
N ARG A 102 -4.57 -0.44 12.60
CA ARG A 102 -5.67 -0.89 13.48
C ARG A 102 -5.31 -2.18 14.22
N LEU A 103 -4.72 -3.16 13.54
CA LEU A 103 -4.27 -4.40 14.16
C LEU A 103 -3.17 -4.17 15.20
N LEU A 104 -2.29 -3.18 14.99
CA LEU A 104 -1.30 -2.78 16.00
C LEU A 104 -1.96 -2.29 17.30
N VAL A 105 -3.12 -1.62 17.22
CA VAL A 105 -3.87 -1.19 18.42
C VAL A 105 -4.38 -2.40 19.19
N TYR A 106 -5.06 -3.34 18.53
CA TYR A 106 -5.55 -4.57 19.18
C TYR A 106 -4.42 -5.43 19.75
N ALA A 107 -3.30 -5.48 19.04
CA ALA A 107 -2.07 -6.12 19.48
C ALA A 107 -1.50 -5.48 20.77
N ALA A 108 -1.50 -4.15 20.84
CA ALA A 108 -1.03 -3.40 22.00
C ALA A 108 -1.98 -3.55 23.20
N GLU A 109 -3.29 -3.47 22.98
CA GLU A 109 -4.32 -3.70 24.02
C GLU A 109 -4.18 -5.08 24.65
N ARG A 110 -3.87 -6.09 23.85
CA ARG A 110 -3.69 -7.49 24.29
C ARG A 110 -2.28 -7.82 24.78
N LYS A 111 -1.34 -6.85 24.74
CA LYS A 111 0.07 -7.05 25.11
C LYS A 111 0.71 -8.26 24.42
N CYS A 112 0.40 -8.45 23.13
CA CYS A 112 0.96 -9.55 22.36
C CYS A 112 2.49 -9.35 22.19
N ASP A 113 3.28 -10.42 22.33
CA ASP A 113 4.74 -10.39 22.17
C ASP A 113 5.14 -10.55 20.69
N PHE A 114 5.64 -9.52 20.03
CA PHE A 114 5.90 -9.58 18.58
C PHE A 114 7.29 -10.11 18.20
N GLY A 115 8.14 -10.49 19.16
CA GLY A 115 9.49 -10.97 18.86
C GLY A 115 10.25 -9.98 17.96
N GLU A 116 10.70 -10.47 16.79
CA GLU A 116 11.42 -9.66 15.79
C GLU A 116 10.51 -8.82 14.86
N ILE A 117 9.19 -8.96 14.93
CA ILE A 117 8.26 -8.22 14.07
C ILE A 117 8.17 -6.77 14.56
N LYS A 118 8.59 -5.82 13.73
CA LYS A 118 8.57 -4.39 14.06
C LYS A 118 7.15 -3.83 14.01
N MET A 119 6.62 -3.45 15.17
CA MET A 119 5.27 -2.90 15.35
C MET A 119 5.27 -1.39 15.15
N GLU A 120 5.53 -0.93 13.93
CA GLU A 120 5.65 0.50 13.64
C GLU A 120 4.44 1.02 12.88
N ARG A 121 3.88 2.14 13.35
CA ARG A 121 2.79 2.83 12.63
C ARG A 121 3.34 3.39 11.34
N ILE A 122 2.61 3.13 10.26
CA ILE A 122 2.93 3.66 8.94
C ILE A 122 2.16 4.98 8.77
N PRO A 123 2.83 6.14 8.58
CA PRO A 123 2.16 7.42 8.38
C PRO A 123 1.44 7.45 7.03
N SER A 124 0.42 8.29 6.88
CA SER A 124 -0.30 8.53 5.62
C SER A 124 0.55 9.37 4.65
N VAL A 125 0.14 9.42 3.37
CA VAL A 125 0.81 10.27 2.37
C VAL A 125 0.77 11.75 2.76
N GLU A 126 -0.35 12.20 3.33
CA GLU A 126 -0.57 13.59 3.75
C GLU A 126 0.36 13.96 4.91
N GLU A 127 0.38 13.14 5.97
CA GLU A 127 1.26 13.33 7.14
C GLU A 127 2.76 13.38 6.75
N ARG A 128 3.14 12.70 5.67
CA ARG A 128 4.52 12.74 5.14
C ARG A 128 4.83 14.03 4.37
N LYS A 129 3.87 14.54 3.60
CA LYS A 129 4.04 15.82 2.88
C LYS A 129 4.22 16.97 3.87
N ASP A 130 3.45 16.96 4.95
CA ASP A 130 3.54 17.99 6.00
C ASP A 130 4.87 17.94 6.76
N ALA A 131 5.44 16.74 6.96
CA ALA A 131 6.75 16.58 7.62
C ALA A 131 7.95 17.02 6.77
N THR A 132 7.75 17.26 5.46
CA THR A 132 8.80 17.67 4.52
C THR A 132 8.77 19.17 4.22
N LYS A 133 7.81 19.90 4.80
CA LYS A 133 7.61 21.34 4.61
C LYS A 133 8.23 22.12 5.77
#